data_AF-A0A7R9QDG0-F1
#
_entry.id   AF-A0A7R9QDG0-F1
#
_cell.length_a   1.000
_cell.length_b   1.000
_cell.length_c   1.000
_cell.angle_alpha   90.00
_cell.angle_beta   90.00
_cell.angle_gamma   90.00
#
_symmetry.space_group_name_H-M   'P 1'
#
loop_
_entity.id
_entity.type
_entity.pdbx_description
1 polymer ?
#
loop_
_entity_poly.entity_id
_entity_poly.type
_entity_poly.pdbx_seq_one_letter_code
_entity_poly.pdbx_strand_id
1 'polypeptide(L)'
;MSAIGTGYDLSASQFSPDGRVFQVEYAHKAVENSGTVIALRGKDGIVLAAEKLVASKLYESGANKRLFNVDQHIGVAVAGLLADARAIVENAREEAKNYRSEYGSPIPIKYLKERTAMYLHAYTMYSALRPFGCSLLVASHDNIDGPQLYCLDPSGLSWGYYGCAIGKAKQAAKTELEKLKLKDMTAKQLIKEA
;
A
#
# COMPACT_ATOMS: atom_id res chain seq x y z
N MET A 1 -16.26 18.43 -5.71
CA MET A 1 -15.66 17.96 -6.98
C MET A 1 -16.13 18.91 -8.07
N SER A 2 -15.22 19.67 -8.68
CA SER A 2 -15.55 20.35 -9.93
C SER A 2 -15.72 19.26 -10.99
N ALA A 3 -16.94 19.07 -11.49
CA ALA A 3 -17.23 18.13 -12.56
C ALA A 3 -16.67 18.72 -13.87
N ILE A 4 -15.38 18.54 -14.11
CA ILE A 4 -14.66 18.92 -15.34
C ILE A 4 -14.57 17.71 -16.32
N GLY A 5 -15.35 16.65 -16.06
CA GLY A 5 -15.36 15.38 -16.81
C GLY A 5 -15.99 15.46 -18.21
N THR A 6 -15.76 16.54 -18.96
CA THR A 6 -16.16 16.62 -20.37
C THR A 6 -15.15 15.88 -21.25
N GLY A 7 -15.09 14.55 -21.12
CA GLY A 7 -14.30 13.65 -21.99
C GLY A 7 -12.83 13.42 -21.60
N TYR A 8 -12.24 14.27 -20.76
CA TYR A 8 -10.83 14.15 -20.33
C TYR A 8 -10.59 13.09 -19.24
N ASP A 9 -11.64 12.48 -18.71
CA ASP A 9 -11.57 11.50 -17.63
C ASP A 9 -11.85 10.08 -18.09
N LEU A 10 -11.89 9.82 -19.40
CA LEU A 10 -12.18 8.50 -19.96
C LEU A 10 -10.96 7.58 -20.04
N SER A 11 -9.74 8.11 -19.96
CA SER A 11 -8.51 7.34 -20.14
C SER A 11 -7.38 7.84 -19.23
N ALA A 12 -6.49 6.92 -18.84
CA ALA A 12 -5.29 7.26 -18.07
C ALA A 12 -4.21 7.95 -18.93
N SER A 13 -4.23 7.77 -20.25
CA SER A 13 -3.28 8.41 -21.17
C SER A 13 -3.71 9.81 -21.61
N GLN A 14 -4.81 10.35 -21.06
CA GLN A 14 -5.34 11.66 -21.42
C GLN A 14 -5.16 12.62 -20.26
N PHE A 15 -4.44 13.73 -20.52
CA PHE A 15 -4.36 14.83 -19.57
C PHE A 15 -5.60 15.73 -19.68
N SER A 16 -6.05 16.24 -18.54
CA SER A 16 -7.01 17.33 -18.47
C SER A 16 -6.36 18.68 -18.82
N PRO A 17 -7.15 19.72 -19.13
CA PRO A 17 -6.64 21.07 -19.39
C PRO A 17 -5.83 21.68 -18.23
N ASP A 18 -6.04 21.22 -17.00
CA ASP A 18 -5.30 21.61 -15.79
C ASP A 18 -4.13 20.66 -15.44
N GLY A 19 -3.76 19.74 -16.34
CA GLY A 19 -2.56 18.91 -16.19
C GLY A 19 -2.71 17.70 -15.26
N ARG A 20 -3.93 17.16 -15.13
CA ARG A 20 -4.25 16.05 -14.22
C ARG A 20 -4.64 14.80 -14.99
N VAL A 21 -4.55 13.65 -14.31
CA VAL A 21 -5.00 12.35 -14.80
C VAL A 21 -6.15 11.87 -13.92
N PHE A 22 -7.39 12.14 -14.33
CA PHE A 22 -8.57 11.87 -13.50
C PHE A 22 -8.78 10.40 -13.16
N GLN A 23 -8.39 9.47 -14.06
CA GLN A 23 -8.47 8.03 -13.80
C GLN A 23 -7.65 7.60 -12.57
N VAL A 24 -6.50 8.23 -12.33
CA VAL A 24 -5.68 7.98 -11.14
C VAL A 24 -6.36 8.53 -9.88
N GLU A 25 -6.94 9.72 -9.96
CA GLU A 25 -7.71 10.30 -8.85
C GLU A 25 -8.94 9.47 -8.48
N TYR A 26 -9.60 8.86 -9.47
CA TYR A 26 -10.71 7.94 -9.25
C TYR A 26 -10.23 6.66 -8.56
N ALA A 27 -9.06 6.14 -8.92
CA ALA A 27 -8.45 5.02 -8.21
C ALA A 27 -8.15 5.36 -6.74
N HIS A 28 -7.64 6.58 -6.45
CA HIS A 28 -7.48 7.04 -5.06
C HIS A 28 -8.81 7.07 -4.30
N LYS A 29 -9.90 7.55 -4.91
CA LYS A 29 -11.23 7.53 -4.28
C LYS A 29 -11.70 6.10 -3.98
N ALA A 30 -11.37 5.12 -4.82
CA ALA A 30 -11.66 3.72 -4.54
C ALA A 30 -10.91 3.23 -3.28
N VAL A 31 -9.67 3.66 -3.07
CA VAL A 31 -8.92 3.39 -1.84
C VAL A 31 -9.61 4.00 -0.62
N GLU A 32 -10.07 5.25 -0.73
CA GLU A 32 -10.76 5.97 0.35
C GLU A 32 -12.10 5.33 0.77
N ASN A 33 -12.70 4.47 -0.05
CA ASN A 33 -13.91 3.73 0.32
C ASN A 33 -13.61 2.39 1.03
N SER A 34 -12.35 2.00 1.14
CA SER A 34 -11.93 0.76 1.79
C SER A 34 -11.77 0.93 3.31
N GLY A 35 -11.93 -0.16 4.07
CA GLY A 35 -11.66 -0.16 5.52
C GLY A 35 -10.23 0.31 5.81
N THR A 36 -10.04 0.97 6.95
CA THR A 36 -8.79 1.67 7.27
C THR A 36 -7.66 0.69 7.54
N VAL A 37 -6.47 1.01 7.05
CA VAL A 37 -5.24 0.23 7.31
C VAL A 37 -4.19 1.20 7.81
N ILE A 38 -3.51 0.82 8.88
CA ILE A 38 -2.44 1.60 9.49
C ILE A 38 -1.16 0.79 9.59
N ALA A 39 -0.05 1.50 9.63
CA ALA A 39 1.27 0.94 9.87
C ALA A 39 2.06 1.83 10.82
N LEU A 40 2.72 1.21 11.79
CA LEU A 40 3.53 1.87 12.80
C LEU A 40 4.93 1.26 12.80
N ARG A 41 5.95 2.07 12.58
CA ARG A 41 7.36 1.69 12.61
C ARG A 41 8.00 2.12 13.92
N GLY A 42 8.39 1.13 14.73
CA GLY A 42 9.07 1.31 16.00
C GLY A 42 10.58 1.25 15.86
N LYS A 43 11.27 1.18 17.00
CA LYS A 43 12.73 1.01 17.03
C LYS A 43 13.20 -0.38 16.63
N ASP A 44 12.41 -1.40 16.94
CA ASP A 44 12.77 -2.82 16.84
C ASP A 44 11.82 -3.62 15.92
N GLY A 45 10.85 -2.97 15.27
CA GLY A 45 9.92 -3.67 14.40
C GLY A 45 8.87 -2.75 13.76
N ILE A 46 7.97 -3.36 12.98
CA ILE A 46 6.83 -2.69 12.35
C ILE A 46 5.56 -3.48 12.69
N VAL A 47 4.48 -2.76 12.97
CA VAL A 47 3.14 -3.32 13.13
C VAL A 47 2.27 -2.86 11.97
N LEU A 48 1.63 -3.81 11.30
CA LEU A 48 0.61 -3.58 10.29
C LEU A 48 -0.75 -3.99 10.87
N ALA A 49 -1.73 -3.09 10.84
CA ALA A 49 -3.08 -3.37 11.30
C ALA A 49 -4.10 -2.99 10.22
N ALA A 50 -5.07 -3.86 10.00
CA ALA A 50 -6.08 -3.68 8.97
C ALA A 50 -7.48 -3.87 9.54
N GLU A 51 -8.31 -2.84 9.43
CA GLU A 51 -9.75 -2.93 9.67
C GLU A 51 -10.38 -3.82 8.60
N LYS A 52 -10.92 -4.96 9.02
CA LYS A 52 -11.59 -5.89 8.12
C LYS A 52 -13.09 -5.91 8.39
N LEU A 53 -13.85 -5.30 7.48
CA LEU A 53 -15.30 -5.31 7.52
C LEU A 53 -15.82 -6.71 7.17
N VAL A 54 -16.61 -7.30 8.07
CA VAL A 54 -17.25 -8.61 7.86
C VAL A 54 -18.64 -8.36 7.27
N ALA A 55 -18.77 -8.55 5.96
CA ALA A 55 -20.03 -8.30 5.25
C ALA A 55 -21.13 -9.31 5.58
N SER A 56 -20.76 -10.53 5.95
CA SER A 56 -21.69 -11.60 6.31
C SER A 56 -21.14 -12.44 7.46
N LYS A 57 -22.02 -12.80 8.40
CA LYS A 57 -21.71 -13.75 9.49
C LYS A 57 -21.42 -15.16 8.99
N LEU A 58 -21.75 -15.45 7.73
CA LEU A 58 -21.47 -16.74 7.08
C LEU A 58 -20.00 -16.90 6.68
N TYR A 59 -19.21 -15.82 6.70
CA TYR A 59 -17.78 -15.93 6.41
C TYR A 59 -17.04 -16.62 7.54
N GLU A 60 -16.13 -17.52 7.17
CA GLU A 60 -15.16 -18.07 8.11
C GLU A 60 -14.28 -16.96 8.70
N SER A 61 -13.83 -17.20 9.93
CA SER A 61 -12.84 -16.34 10.56
C SER A 61 -11.59 -16.27 9.69
N GLY A 62 -11.04 -15.07 9.52
CA GLY A 62 -9.86 -14.87 8.68
C GLY A 62 -10.11 -14.84 7.16
N ALA A 63 -11.35 -15.04 6.67
CA ALA A 63 -11.67 -14.86 5.24
C ALA A 63 -11.32 -13.43 4.76
N ASN A 64 -10.98 -13.29 3.47
CA ASN A 64 -10.61 -12.01 2.84
C ASN A 64 -9.49 -11.26 3.57
N LYS A 65 -8.35 -11.93 3.75
CA LYS A 65 -7.14 -11.33 4.32
C LYS A 65 -6.71 -10.09 3.52
N ARG A 66 -6.28 -9.05 4.25
CA ARG A 66 -5.72 -7.80 3.72
C ARG A 66 -4.24 -7.62 4.09
N LEU A 67 -3.69 -8.61 4.78
CA LEU A 67 -2.29 -8.72 5.15
C LEU A 67 -1.72 -9.91 4.39
N PHE A 68 -0.58 -9.71 3.73
CA PHE A 68 0.06 -10.68 2.89
C PHE A 68 1.56 -10.72 3.17
N ASN A 69 2.14 -11.92 3.08
CA ASN A 69 3.60 -12.08 3.10
C ASN A 69 4.09 -12.09 1.66
N VAL A 70 5.09 -11.26 1.36
CA VAL A 70 5.76 -11.22 0.05
C VAL A 70 7.07 -12.03 0.11
N ASP A 71 7.85 -11.85 1.16
CA ASP A 71 9.03 -12.65 1.46
C ASP A 71 9.10 -12.88 2.98
N GLN A 72 10.07 -13.65 3.46
CA GLN A 72 10.22 -13.97 4.88
C GLN A 72 10.38 -12.73 5.77
N HIS A 73 11.06 -11.70 5.25
CA HIS A 73 11.32 -10.44 5.94
C HIS A 73 10.37 -9.30 5.52
N ILE A 74 9.42 -9.54 4.60
CA ILE A 74 8.56 -8.51 4.00
C ILE A 74 7.07 -8.85 4.13
N GLY A 75 6.33 -7.98 4.81
CA GLY A 75 4.88 -8.00 4.94
C GLY A 75 4.22 -6.81 4.25
N VAL A 76 3.01 -7.03 3.72
CA VAL A 76 2.23 -6.01 2.99
C VAL A 76 0.81 -5.96 3.52
N ALA A 77 0.33 -4.75 3.80
CA ALA A 77 -1.07 -4.47 4.12
C ALA A 77 -1.71 -3.64 3.00
N VAL A 78 -2.96 -3.92 2.66
CA VAL A 78 -3.59 -3.33 1.46
C VAL A 78 -4.92 -2.64 1.75
N ALA A 79 -5.17 -1.52 1.07
CA ALA A 79 -6.48 -0.88 1.05
C ALA A 79 -6.94 -0.53 -0.37
N GLY A 80 -8.24 -0.64 -0.61
CA GLY A 80 -8.86 -0.52 -1.92
C GLY A 80 -9.40 -1.84 -2.43
N LEU A 81 -9.32 -2.04 -3.75
CA LEU A 81 -9.83 -3.23 -4.43
C LEU A 81 -8.94 -4.45 -4.17
N LEU A 82 -9.48 -5.47 -3.51
CA LEU A 82 -8.70 -6.62 -3.05
C LEU A 82 -8.16 -7.51 -4.19
N ALA A 83 -8.86 -7.57 -5.32
CA ALA A 83 -8.41 -8.34 -6.49
C ALA A 83 -7.13 -7.74 -7.09
N ASP A 84 -7.12 -6.43 -7.30
CA ASP A 84 -5.94 -5.67 -7.75
C ASP A 84 -4.78 -5.84 -6.78
N ALA A 85 -5.05 -5.71 -5.48
CA ALA A 85 -4.03 -5.87 -4.45
C ALA A 85 -3.37 -7.26 -4.48
N ARG A 86 -4.14 -8.33 -4.74
CA ARG A 86 -3.59 -9.69 -4.89
C ARG A 86 -2.67 -9.81 -6.11
N ALA A 87 -3.04 -9.20 -7.23
CA ALA A 87 -2.21 -9.19 -8.43
C ALA A 87 -0.86 -8.49 -8.19
N ILE A 88 -0.88 -7.35 -7.49
CA ILE A 88 0.34 -6.62 -7.13
C ILE A 88 1.21 -7.44 -6.16
N VAL A 89 0.60 -8.05 -5.13
CA VAL A 89 1.32 -8.89 -4.17
C VAL A 89 1.98 -10.10 -4.87
N GLU A 90 1.31 -10.71 -5.84
CA GLU A 90 1.87 -11.83 -6.58
C GLU A 90 3.04 -11.39 -7.47
N ASN A 91 2.91 -10.26 -8.17
CA ASN A 91 4.03 -9.68 -8.92
C ASN A 91 5.23 -9.34 -8.00
N ALA A 92 4.96 -8.79 -6.81
CA ALA A 92 6.01 -8.50 -5.83
C ALA A 92 6.70 -9.76 -5.30
N ARG A 93 5.97 -10.87 -5.15
CA ARG A 93 6.56 -12.18 -4.78
C ARG A 93 7.44 -12.73 -5.88
N GLU A 94 7.01 -12.62 -7.12
CA GLU A 94 7.79 -13.04 -8.27
C GLU A 94 9.09 -12.22 -8.38
N GLU A 95 9.01 -10.90 -8.24
CA GLU A 95 10.19 -10.02 -8.24
C GLU A 95 11.16 -10.38 -7.09
N ALA A 96 10.65 -10.65 -5.88
CA ALA A 96 11.46 -11.09 -4.75
C ALA A 96 12.16 -12.44 -5.00
N LYS A 97 11.44 -13.39 -5.61
CA LYS A 97 11.97 -14.71 -5.96
C LYS A 97 13.04 -14.60 -7.03
N ASN A 98 12.81 -13.81 -8.07
CA ASN A 98 13.76 -13.59 -9.17
C ASN A 98 15.05 -12.95 -8.64
N TYR A 99 14.92 -11.90 -7.81
CA TYR A 99 16.08 -11.28 -7.16
C TYR A 99 16.90 -12.29 -6.35
N ARG A 100 16.23 -13.13 -5.53
CA ARG A 100 16.94 -14.17 -4.77
C ARG A 100 17.63 -15.19 -5.67
N SER A 101 17.01 -15.57 -6.79
CA SER A 101 17.60 -16.51 -7.75
C SER A 101 18.82 -15.95 -8.46
N GLU A 102 18.82 -14.65 -8.78
CA GLU A 102 19.90 -13.99 -9.51
C GLU A 102 21.06 -13.58 -8.60
N TYR A 103 20.76 -12.98 -7.44
CA TYR A 103 21.75 -12.38 -6.55
C TYR A 103 22.08 -13.24 -5.33
N GLY A 104 21.37 -14.35 -5.10
CA GLY A 104 21.61 -15.26 -3.99
C GLY A 104 21.29 -14.70 -2.60
N SER A 105 20.62 -13.55 -2.51
CA SER A 105 20.29 -12.87 -1.25
C SER A 105 18.82 -12.44 -1.19
N PRO A 106 18.24 -12.23 0.02
CA PRO A 106 16.91 -11.65 0.15
C PRO A 106 16.85 -10.26 -0.48
N ILE A 107 15.74 -9.96 -1.16
CA ILE A 107 15.55 -8.67 -1.85
C ILE A 107 15.54 -7.50 -0.84
N PRO A 108 16.36 -6.45 -1.03
CA PRO A 108 16.25 -5.24 -0.24
C PRO A 108 14.90 -4.56 -0.50
N ILE A 109 14.22 -4.12 0.56
CA ILE A 109 12.88 -3.52 0.42
C ILE A 109 12.88 -2.23 -0.40
N LYS A 110 13.99 -1.47 -0.39
CA LYS A 110 14.16 -0.29 -1.24
C LYS A 110 14.12 -0.64 -2.72
N TYR A 111 14.66 -1.79 -3.10
CA TYR A 111 14.60 -2.29 -4.47
C TYR A 111 13.19 -2.80 -4.79
N LEU A 112 12.61 -3.64 -3.93
CA LEU A 112 11.26 -4.17 -4.15
C LEU A 112 10.21 -3.07 -4.27
N LYS A 113 10.24 -2.05 -3.41
CA LYS A 113 9.28 -0.94 -3.46
C LYS A 113 9.37 -0.18 -4.79
N GLU A 114 10.58 0.01 -5.32
CA GLU A 114 10.78 0.76 -6.58
C GLU A 114 10.28 -0.05 -7.77
N ARG A 115 10.58 -1.35 -7.81
CA ARG A 115 10.06 -2.27 -8.83
C ARG A 115 8.53 -2.33 -8.81
N THR A 116 7.96 -2.46 -7.62
CA THR A 116 6.50 -2.46 -7.43
C THR A 116 5.89 -1.11 -7.84
N ALA A 117 6.48 0.00 -7.42
CA ALA A 117 6.02 1.36 -7.76
C ALA A 117 6.04 1.62 -9.27
N MET A 118 7.12 1.21 -9.96
CA MET A 118 7.20 1.29 -11.42
C MET A 118 6.14 0.44 -12.11
N TYR A 119 5.86 -0.75 -11.58
CA TYR A 119 4.78 -1.60 -12.07
C TYR A 119 3.40 -0.93 -11.92
N LEU A 120 3.11 -0.29 -10.78
CA LEU A 120 1.87 0.48 -10.61
C LEU A 120 1.81 1.65 -11.60
N HIS A 121 2.90 2.41 -11.75
CA HIS A 121 2.97 3.55 -12.65
C HIS A 121 2.76 3.17 -14.11
N ALA A 122 3.24 1.99 -14.55
CA ALA A 122 3.00 1.50 -15.90
C ALA A 122 1.49 1.45 -16.24
N TYR A 123 0.63 1.11 -15.27
CA TYR A 123 -0.82 1.04 -15.45
C TYR A 123 -1.51 2.42 -15.47
N THR A 124 -0.77 3.51 -15.27
CA THR A 124 -1.30 4.88 -15.38
C THR A 124 -0.93 5.56 -16.69
N MET A 125 -0.15 4.92 -17.55
CA MET A 125 0.37 5.54 -18.79
C MET A 125 -0.37 5.08 -20.07
N TYR A 126 -0.96 3.89 -20.06
CA TYR A 126 -1.56 3.28 -21.26
C TYR A 126 -3.09 3.32 -21.23
N SER A 127 -3.73 3.71 -22.33
CA SER A 127 -5.19 3.76 -22.45
C SER A 127 -5.88 2.39 -22.43
N ALA A 128 -5.16 1.33 -22.82
CA ALA A 128 -5.65 -0.04 -22.82
C ALA A 128 -5.72 -0.66 -21.41
N LEU A 129 -5.12 -0.01 -20.42
CA LEU A 129 -5.08 -0.45 -19.04
C LEU A 129 -5.82 0.56 -18.15
N ARG A 130 -6.25 0.10 -16.98
CA ARG A 130 -6.76 0.98 -15.91
C ARG A 130 -5.76 0.99 -14.74
N PRO A 131 -5.61 2.12 -14.03
CA PRO A 131 -4.86 2.17 -12.79
C PRO A 131 -5.36 1.15 -11.77
N PHE A 132 -4.47 0.69 -10.90
CA PHE A 132 -4.84 -0.19 -9.79
C PHE A 132 -5.65 0.57 -8.75
N GLY A 133 -6.77 -0.01 -8.32
CA GLY A 133 -7.68 0.59 -7.33
C GLY A 133 -7.25 0.36 -5.89
N CYS A 134 -5.96 0.24 -5.59
CA CYS A 134 -5.46 -0.06 -4.25
C CYS A 134 -4.14 0.65 -3.90
N SER A 135 -3.96 0.92 -2.61
CA SER A 135 -2.70 1.36 -1.99
C SER A 135 -2.13 0.24 -1.11
N LEU A 136 -0.81 0.25 -0.93
CA LEU A 136 -0.07 -0.76 -0.18
C LEU A 136 0.77 -0.10 0.91
N LEU A 137 0.74 -0.65 2.11
CA LEU A 137 1.74 -0.40 3.15
C LEU A 137 2.69 -1.59 3.16
N VAL A 138 3.94 -1.34 2.81
CA VAL A 138 4.98 -2.36 2.66
C VAL A 138 5.96 -2.20 3.82
N ALA A 139 6.06 -3.23 4.65
CA ALA A 139 6.93 -3.28 5.81
C ALA A 139 8.00 -4.35 5.64
N SER A 140 9.22 -4.02 6.04
CA SER A 140 10.33 -4.96 6.06
C SER A 140 11.14 -4.79 7.32
N HIS A 141 11.64 -5.88 7.88
CA HIS A 141 12.62 -5.82 8.96
C HIS A 141 13.81 -6.70 8.59
N ASP A 142 14.95 -6.06 8.39
CA ASP A 142 16.21 -6.73 8.11
C ASP A 142 17.24 -6.39 9.20
N ASN A 143 18.20 -7.29 9.41
CA ASN A 143 19.24 -7.17 10.43
C ASN A 143 20.25 -6.06 10.12
N ILE A 144 20.41 -5.71 8.84
CA ILE A 144 21.36 -4.69 8.39
C ILE A 144 20.73 -3.29 8.49
N ASP A 145 19.56 -3.14 7.88
CA ASP A 145 18.93 -1.86 7.58
C ASP A 145 17.81 -1.50 8.58
N GLY A 146 17.51 -2.42 9.51
CA GLY A 146 16.52 -2.30 10.56
C GLY A 146 15.07 -2.34 10.04
N PRO A 147 14.11 -1.88 10.87
CA PRO A 147 12.72 -1.79 10.44
C PRO A 147 12.57 -0.70 9.38
N GLN A 148 11.85 -0.96 8.30
CA GLN A 148 11.56 -0.02 7.21
C GLN A 148 10.08 -0.13 6.80
N LEU A 149 9.46 1.01 6.51
CA LEU A 149 8.04 1.12 6.18
C LEU A 149 7.85 2.09 5.02
N TYR A 150 7.11 1.65 4.00
CA TYR A 150 6.80 2.44 2.81
C TYR A 150 5.29 2.40 2.51
N CYS A 151 4.77 3.48 1.93
CA CYS A 151 3.44 3.52 1.35
C CYS A 151 3.58 3.64 -0.17
N LEU A 152 2.80 2.84 -0.90
CA LEU A 152 2.65 2.93 -2.35
C LEU A 152 1.19 3.26 -2.68
N ASP A 153 0.99 4.18 -3.61
CA ASP A 153 -0.34 4.60 -4.04
C ASP A 153 -0.62 4.22 -5.51
N PRO A 154 -1.90 4.31 -5.97
CA PRO A 154 -2.28 3.99 -7.35
C PRO A 154 -1.52 4.72 -8.45
N SER A 155 -0.90 5.87 -8.16
CA SER A 155 -0.14 6.64 -9.15
C SER A 155 1.25 6.04 -9.42
N GLY A 156 1.69 5.11 -8.56
CA GLY A 156 3.04 4.56 -8.55
C GLY A 156 4.02 5.38 -7.71
N LEU A 157 3.54 6.30 -6.87
CA LEU A 157 4.40 7.01 -5.94
C LEU A 157 4.72 6.14 -4.72
N SER A 158 5.94 6.30 -4.20
CA SER A 158 6.43 5.56 -3.03
C SER A 158 7.19 6.45 -2.08
N TRP A 159 6.79 6.48 -0.80
CA TRP A 159 7.48 7.24 0.25
C TRP A 159 7.69 6.42 1.51
N GLY A 160 8.73 6.77 2.27
CA GLY A 160 9.03 6.14 3.56
C GLY A 160 8.30 6.83 4.71
N TYR A 161 7.81 6.05 5.67
CA TYR A 161 7.02 6.54 6.81
C TYR A 161 7.52 6.01 8.15
N TYR A 162 7.22 6.76 9.22
CA TYR A 162 7.25 6.25 10.60
C TYR A 162 5.87 5.75 11.03
N GLY A 163 4.82 6.49 10.68
CA GLY A 163 3.43 6.06 10.80
C GLY A 163 2.70 6.38 9.51
N CYS A 164 1.84 5.49 9.04
CA CYS A 164 1.06 5.69 7.82
C CYS A 164 -0.35 5.14 7.99
N ALA A 165 -1.33 5.79 7.35
CA ALA A 165 -2.71 5.36 7.32
C ALA A 165 -3.29 5.51 5.90
N ILE A 166 -4.01 4.50 5.44
CA ILE A 166 -4.72 4.47 4.15
C ILE A 166 -6.16 3.97 4.36
N GLY A 167 -7.07 4.30 3.44
CA GLY A 167 -8.49 3.93 3.53
C GLY A 167 -9.40 5.05 4.06
N LYS A 168 -10.61 4.66 4.47
CA LYS A 168 -11.72 5.58 4.78
C LYS A 168 -11.43 6.59 5.89
N ALA A 169 -10.87 6.15 7.01
CA ALA A 169 -10.59 7.02 8.15
C ALA A 169 -9.14 7.52 8.18
N LYS A 170 -8.46 7.63 7.03
CA LYS A 170 -7.02 7.98 6.97
C LYS A 170 -6.67 9.24 7.75
N GLN A 171 -7.50 10.28 7.67
CA GLN A 171 -7.22 11.56 8.32
C GLN A 171 -7.35 11.45 9.84
N ALA A 172 -8.38 10.77 10.34
CA ALA A 172 -8.58 10.56 11.78
C ALA A 172 -7.45 9.69 12.36
N ALA A 173 -7.09 8.60 11.67
CA ALA A 173 -5.98 7.75 12.06
C ALA A 173 -4.65 8.51 12.08
N LYS A 174 -4.40 9.37 11.08
CA LYS A 174 -3.19 10.20 11.04
C LYS A 174 -3.07 11.11 12.26
N THR A 175 -4.17 11.76 12.69
CA THR A 175 -4.18 12.63 13.87
C THR A 175 -3.80 11.87 15.15
N GLU A 176 -4.21 10.60 15.30
CA GLU A 176 -3.79 9.78 16.44
C GLU A 176 -2.33 9.33 16.33
N LEU A 177 -1.89 8.93 15.13
CA LEU A 177 -0.50 8.54 14.87
C LEU A 177 0.50 9.67 15.16
N GLU A 178 0.14 10.92 14.88
CA GLU A 178 0.97 12.11 15.14
C GLU A 178 1.22 12.37 16.64
N LYS A 179 0.39 11.82 17.55
CA LYS A 179 0.58 11.94 19.00
C LYS A 179 1.64 10.98 19.54
N LEU A 180 1.97 9.93 18.79
CA LEU A 180 2.85 8.84 19.24
C LEU A 180 4.33 9.15 18.95
N LYS A 181 5.20 8.83 19.92
CA LYS A 181 6.66 8.89 19.75
C LYS A 181 7.19 7.57 19.17
N LEU A 182 6.76 7.24 17.95
CA LEU A 182 6.97 5.92 17.33
C LEU A 182 8.44 5.46 17.34
N LYS A 183 9.41 6.36 17.15
CA LYS A 183 10.85 6.02 17.12
C LYS A 183 11.39 5.41 18.41
N ASP A 184 10.77 5.69 19.55
CA ASP A 184 11.24 5.21 20.86
C ASP A 184 10.51 3.94 21.32
N MET A 185 9.42 3.61 20.64
CA MET A 185 8.50 2.53 21.01
C MET A 185 8.97 1.18 20.48
N THR A 186 8.76 0.15 21.31
CA THR A 186 8.96 -1.26 20.93
C THR A 186 7.77 -1.80 20.14
N ALA A 187 7.96 -2.84 19.34
CA ALA A 187 6.91 -3.51 18.59
C ALA A 187 5.75 -3.97 19.50
N LYS A 188 6.04 -4.44 20.73
CA LYS A 188 5.01 -4.83 21.70
C LYS A 188 4.15 -3.65 22.16
N GLN A 189 4.74 -2.46 22.30
CA GLN A 189 3.99 -1.24 22.63
C GLN A 189 3.15 -0.81 21.43
N LEU A 190 3.72 -0.85 20.22
CA LEU A 190 2.99 -0.51 19.00
C LEU A 190 1.75 -1.36 18.77
N ILE A 191 1.77 -2.66 19.11
CA ILE A 191 0.59 -3.53 19.02
C ILE A 191 -0.58 -3.01 19.89
N LYS A 192 -0.30 -2.34 21.00
CA LYS A 192 -1.35 -1.80 21.88
C LYS A 192 -1.91 -0.47 21.39
N GLU A 193 -1.09 0.31 20.70
CA GLU A 193 -1.47 1.61 20.14
C GLU A 193 -2.15 1.50 18.76
N ALA A 194 -1.88 0.40 18.04
CA ALA A 194 -2.44 0.12 16.72
C ALA A 194 -3.87 -0.46 16.81
#